data_AF-A0A8I1PTA8-F1
#
_entry.id   AF-A0A8I1PTA8-F1
#
_cell.length_a   1.000
_cell.length_b   1.000
_cell.length_c   1.000
_cell.angle_alpha   90.00
_cell.angle_beta   90.00
_cell.angle_gamma   90.00
#
_symmetry.space_group_name_H-M   'P 1'
#
loop_
_entity.id
_entity.type
_entity.pdbx_description
1 polymer ?
#
loop_
_entity_poly.entity_id
_entity_poly.type
_entity_poly.pdbx_seq_one_letter_code
_entity_poly.pdbx_strand_id
1 'polypeptide(L)' 'ELYKLRHLVENAFLHLKRWRGIATRYAKNTASFLAAVQIRCIALWTNIS' A
#
# COMPACT_ATOMS: atom_id res chain seq x y z
N GLU A 1 7.67 -18.96 -12.21
CA GLU A 1 8.38 -17.71 -11.84
C GLU A 1 7.47 -16.48 -11.84
N LEU A 2 6.81 -16.16 -12.97
CA LEU A 2 5.91 -15.00 -13.09
C LEU A 2 4.76 -14.95 -12.06
N TYR A 3 4.22 -16.10 -11.68
CA TYR A 3 3.17 -16.20 -10.64
C TYR A 3 3.67 -15.81 -9.25
N LYS A 4 4.92 -16.15 -8.89
CA LYS A 4 5.50 -15.76 -7.60
C LYS A 4 5.65 -14.24 -7.52
N LEU A 5 6.09 -13.60 -8.61
CA LEU A 5 6.19 -12.14 -8.69
C LEU A 5 4.82 -11.46 -8.57
N ARG A 6 3.78 -11.99 -9.23
CA ARG A 6 2.40 -11.50 -9.07
C ARG A 6 1.91 -11.62 -7.63
N HIS A 7 2.18 -12.75 -6.98
CA HIS A 7 1.77 -12.97 -5.61
C HIS A 7 2.37 -11.94 -4.64
N LEU A 8 3.63 -11.52 -4.84
CA LEU A 8 4.25 -10.47 -4.04
C LEU A 8 3.52 -9.12 -4.20
N VAL A 9 3.11 -8.78 -5.43
CA VAL A 9 2.35 -7.57 -5.71
C VAL A 9 0.96 -7.63 -5.07
N GLU A 10 0.27 -8.78 -5.16
CA GLU A 10 -1.04 -8.99 -4.52
C GLU A 10 -0.95 -8.87 -3.00
N ASN A 11 0.09 -9.44 -2.39
CA ASN A 11 0.34 -9.30 -0.96
C ASN A 11 0.58 -7.84 -0.56
N ALA A 12 1.35 -7.08 -1.35
CA ALA A 12 1.55 -5.65 -1.10
C ALA A 12 0.22 -4.88 -1.12
N PHE A 13 -0.64 -5.15 -2.10
CA PHE A 13 -1.97 -4.54 -2.16
C PHE A 13 -2.88 -4.97 -1.01
N LEU A 14 -2.78 -6.23 -0.57
CA LEU A 14 -3.51 -6.72 0.61
C LEU A 14 -3.12 -5.91 1.86
N HIS A 15 -1.82 -5.69 2.07
CA HIS A 15 -1.32 -4.89 3.20
C HIS A 15 -1.76 -3.41 3.13
N LEU A 16 -1.81 -2.84 1.93
CA LEU A 16 -2.32 -1.47 1.72
C LEU A 16 -3.82 -1.38 2.02
N LYS A 17 -4.62 -2.33 1.54
CA LYS A 17 -6.09 -2.36 1.76
C LYS A 17 -6.47 -2.69 3.19
N ARG A 18 -5.61 -3.39 3.94
CA ARG A 18 -5.83 -3.65 5.38
C ARG A 18 -5.77 -2.37 6.20
N TRP A 19 -5.07 -1.33 5.74
CA TRP A 19 -4.93 -0.10 6.50
C TRP A 19 -6.14 0.79 6.32
N ARG A 20 -6.87 1.01 7.42
CA ARG A 20 -8.14 1.73 7.43
C ARG A 20 -8.05 3.10 6.77
N GLY A 21 -6.99 3.87 7.00
CA GLY A 21 -6.84 5.21 6.42
C GLY A 21 -6.77 5.23 4.88
N ILE A 22 -6.22 4.17 4.26
CA ILE A 22 -6.21 4.01 2.80
C ILE A 22 -7.55 3.42 2.34
N ALA A 23 -8.06 2.41 3.05
CA ALA A 23 -9.29 1.71 2.67
C ALA A 23 -10.52 2.62 2.67
N THR A 24 -10.62 3.51 3.66
CA THR A 24 -11.79 4.39 3.81
C THR A 24 -11.67 5.70 3.04
N ARG A 25 -10.49 6.02 2.48
CA ARG A 25 -10.24 7.23 1.68
C ARG A 25 -10.69 8.53 2.38
N TYR A 26 -10.47 8.64 3.69
CA TYR A 26 -10.92 9.83 4.45
C TYR A 26 -10.17 11.13 4.14
N ALA A 27 -9.06 11.05 3.41
CA ALA A 27 -8.35 12.24 2.96
C ALA A 27 -9.21 13.03 1.96
N LYS A 28 -9.57 14.27 2.30
CA LYS A 28 -10.37 15.18 1.46
C LYS A 28 -9.67 15.56 0.15
N ASN A 29 -8.34 15.60 0.18
CA ASN A 29 -7.51 15.99 -0.96
C ASN A 29 -6.80 14.76 -1.54
N THR A 30 -6.81 14.64 -2.86
CA THR A 30 -6.11 13.58 -3.59
C THR A 30 -4.61 13.56 -3.28
N ALA A 31 -3.98 14.72 -3.13
CA ALA A 31 -2.57 14.82 -2.77
C ALA A 31 -2.28 14.22 -1.39
N SER A 32 -3.13 14.48 -0.39
CA SER A 32 -2.98 13.91 0.95
C SER A 32 -3.20 12.39 0.95
N PHE A 33 -4.15 11.91 0.15
CA PHE A 33 -4.35 10.47 -0.04
C PHE A 33 -3.13 9.81 -0.68
N LEU A 34 -2.58 10.42 -1.74
CA LEU A 34 -1.39 9.93 -2.43
C LEU A 34 -0.18 9.87 -1.48
N ALA A 35 0.05 10.93 -0.70
CA ALA A 35 1.13 10.95 0.28
C ALA A 35 0.99 9.83 1.32
N ALA A 36 -0.23 9.58 1.83
CA ALA A 36 -0.48 8.47 2.76
C ALA A 36 -0.19 7.09 2.13
N VAL A 37 -0.56 6.89 0.85
CA VAL A 37 -0.23 5.67 0.11
C VAL A 37 1.29 5.52 -0.04
N GLN A 38 2.00 6.59 -0.44
CA GLN A 38 3.45 6.57 -0.62
C GLN A 38 4.19 6.23 0.69
N ILE A 39 3.83 6.89 1.80
CA ILE A 39 4.40 6.61 3.12
C ILE A 39 4.20 5.15 3.49
N ARG A 40 3.00 4.59 3.22
CA ARG A 40 2.72 3.19 3.54
C ARG A 40 3.50 2.22 2.66
N CYS A 41 3.69 2.53 1.37
CA CYS A 41 4.55 1.74 0.49
C CYS A 41 6.00 1.72 0.97
N ILE A 42 6.54 2.87 1.41
CA ILE A 42 7.88 2.96 1.98
C ILE A 42 7.98 2.10 3.25
N ALA A 43 7.02 2.22 4.17
CA ALA A 43 7.00 1.43 5.39
C ALA A 43 6.90 -0.09 5.14
N LEU A 44 6.15 -0.50 4.12
CA LEU A 44 6.09 -1.90 3.69
C LEU A 44 7.44 -2.37 3.13
N TRP A 45 8.09 -1.54 2.31
CA TRP A 45 9.40 -1.83 1.75
C TRP A 45 10.47 -2.00 2.82
N THR A 46 10.52 -1.09 3.81
CA THR A 46 11.47 -1.17 4.94
C THR A 46 11.23 -2.35 5.86
N ASN A 47 10.07 -3.01 5.80
CA ASN A 47 9.79 -4.21 6.58
C ASN A 47 10.20 -5.50 5.85
N ILE A 48 10.33 -5.44 4.52
CA ILE A 48 10.77 -6.55 3.67
C ILE A 48 12.28 -6.55 3.51
N SER A 49 12.89 -5.36 3.44
CA SER A 49 14.33 -5.16 3.35
C SER A 49 15.04 -5.39 4.68
#